data_AF-A0A810MZL0-F1
#
_entry.id   AF-A0A810MZL0-F1
#
_cell.length_a   1.000
_cell.length_b   1.000
_cell.length_c   1.000
_cell.angle_alpha   90.00
_cell.angle_beta   90.00
_cell.angle_gamma   90.00
#
_symmetry.space_group_name_H-M   'P 1'
#
loop_
_entity.id
_entity.type
_entity.pdbx_description
1 polymer ?
#
loop_
_entity_poly.entity_id
_entity_poly.type
_entity_poly.pdbx_seq_one_letter_code
_entity_poly.pdbx_strand_id
1 'polypeptide(L)'
;MPGMLMSLMGLWAFALAHFAVLSTHPAELLAGAAVAVAALLAVAVAVHVAVGRTGRGDDSTRAGARLRERARRRILPRLLDPDAAGRPRPRAPSAARVRPAPAA
;
A
#
# COMPACT_ATOMS: atom_id res chain seq x y z
N MET A 1 -1.46 32.06 21.01
CA MET A 1 -2.06 30.72 20.72
C MET A 1 -2.62 30.04 21.97
N PRO A 2 -3.51 30.70 22.76
CA PRO A 2 -4.05 30.10 24.00
C PRO A 2 -5.09 29.00 23.74
N GLY A 3 -5.84 29.08 22.64
CA GLY A 3 -6.90 28.12 22.31
C GLY A 3 -6.40 26.70 22.05
N MET A 4 -5.21 26.54 21.45
CA MET A 4 -4.61 25.22 21.22
C MET A 4 -4.20 24.54 22.54
N LEU A 5 -3.66 25.32 23.48
CA LEU A 5 -3.26 24.82 24.80
C LEU A 5 -4.49 24.41 25.64
N MET A 6 -5.56 25.21 25.62
CA MET A 6 -6.84 24.87 26.28
C MET A 6 -7.48 23.64 25.65
N SER A 7 -7.44 23.51 24.32
CA SER A 7 -7.98 22.33 23.62
C SER A 7 -7.19 21.07 23.97
N LEU A 8 -5.86 21.17 24.01
CA LEU A 8 -4.98 20.08 24.40
C LEU A 8 -5.23 19.68 25.86
N MET A 9 -5.31 20.64 26.78
CA MET A 9 -5.63 20.38 28.19
C MET A 9 -7.02 19.80 28.40
N GLY A 10 -8.03 20.29 27.67
CA GLY A 10 -9.39 19.74 27.70
C GLY A 10 -9.44 18.29 27.21
N LEU A 11 -8.72 17.99 26.12
CA LEU A 11 -8.58 16.63 25.60
C LEU A 11 -7.91 15.69 26.63
N TRP A 12 -6.84 16.16 27.26
CA TRP A 12 -6.15 15.41 28.31
C TRP A 12 -7.01 15.17 29.55
N ALA A 13 -7.72 16.20 30.02
CA ALA A 13 -8.64 16.08 31.16
C ALA A 13 -9.77 15.09 30.87
N PHE A 14 -10.33 15.12 29.65
CA PHE A 14 -11.36 14.18 29.22
C PHE A 14 -10.84 12.74 29.16
N ALA A 15 -9.66 12.54 28.56
CA ALA A 15 -9.03 11.23 28.47
C ALA A 15 -8.75 10.64 29.87
N LEU A 16 -8.23 11.45 30.80
CA LEU A 16 -7.95 11.03 32.17
C LEU A 16 -9.24 10.72 32.96
N ALA A 17 -10.30 11.51 32.78
CA ALA A 17 -11.60 11.26 33.39
C ALA A 17 -12.21 9.94 32.90
N HIS A 18 -12.16 9.69 31.59
CA HIS A 18 -12.59 8.40 31.02
C HIS A 18 -11.74 7.25 31.57
N PHE A 19 -10.41 7.40 31.60
CA PHE A 19 -9.52 6.38 32.14
C PHE A 19 -9.82 6.06 33.61
N ALA A 20 -10.09 7.07 34.44
CA ALA A 20 -10.47 6.90 35.84
C ALA A 20 -11.79 6.13 35.98
N VAL A 21 -12.81 6.46 35.18
CA VAL A 21 -14.10 5.74 35.18
C VAL A 21 -13.92 4.29 34.75
N LEU A 22 -13.25 4.04 33.61
CA LEU A 22 -13.04 2.69 33.10
C LEU A 22 -12.10 1.85 33.99
N SER A 23 -11.24 2.46 34.81
CA SER A 23 -10.34 1.73 35.73
C SER A 23 -11.07 0.91 36.79
N THR A 24 -12.33 1.26 37.08
CA THR A 24 -13.19 0.47 37.98
C THR A 24 -13.78 -0.76 37.29
N HIS A 25 -13.66 -0.86 35.95
CA HIS A 25 -14.22 -1.91 35.10
C HIS A 25 -13.14 -2.45 34.15
N PRO A 26 -12.25 -3.35 34.61
CA PRO A 26 -11.07 -3.80 33.86
C PRO A 26 -11.40 -4.46 32.51
N ALA A 27 -12.59 -5.05 32.39
CA ALA A 27 -13.07 -5.61 31.13
C ALA A 27 -13.33 -4.54 30.06
N GLU A 28 -13.84 -3.37 30.44
CA GLU A 28 -14.08 -2.25 29.52
C GLU A 28 -12.78 -1.59 29.08
N LEU A 29 -11.77 -1.53 29.95
CA LEU A 29 -10.41 -1.10 29.57
C LEU A 29 -9.79 -2.02 28.53
N LEU A 30 -9.89 -3.34 28.74
CA LEU A 30 -9.39 -4.34 27.78
C LEU A 30 -10.11 -4.24 26.44
N ALA A 31 -11.44 -4.08 26.44
CA ALA A 31 -12.22 -3.89 25.24
C ALA A 31 -11.83 -2.60 24.51
N GLY A 32 -11.69 -1.48 25.22
CA GLY A 32 -11.24 -0.20 24.66
C GLY A 32 -9.83 -0.27 24.08
N ALA A 33 -8.90 -0.92 24.78
CA ALA A 33 -7.54 -1.15 24.30
C ALA A 33 -7.53 -2.02 23.03
N ALA A 34 -8.33 -3.09 22.98
CA ALA A 34 -8.46 -3.93 21.81
C ALA A 34 -8.99 -3.17 20.60
N VAL A 35 -10.01 -2.32 20.79
CA VAL A 35 -10.55 -1.45 19.73
C VAL A 35 -9.51 -0.44 19.24
N ALA A 36 -8.76 0.18 20.15
CA ALA A 36 -7.69 1.13 19.79
C ALA A 36 -6.58 0.45 18.97
N VAL A 37 -6.14 -0.75 19.38
CA VAL A 37 -5.14 -1.55 18.65
C VAL A 37 -5.67 -1.94 17.27
N ALA A 38 -6.92 -2.39 17.18
CA ALA A 38 -7.56 -2.75 15.91
C ALA A 38 -7.64 -1.55 14.96
N ALA A 39 -7.98 -0.36 15.47
CA ALA A 39 -8.01 0.87 14.69
C ALA A 39 -6.61 1.27 14.19
N LEU A 40 -5.59 1.22 15.06
CA LEU A 40 -4.20 1.47 14.67
C LEU A 40 -3.73 0.50 13.59
N LEU A 41 -4.05 -0.78 13.73
CA LEU A 41 -3.70 -1.80 12.74
C LEU A 41 -4.39 -1.54 11.39
N ALA A 42 -5.68 -1.19 11.41
CA ALA A 42 -6.42 -0.84 10.20
C ALA A 42 -5.81 0.37 9.48
N VAL A 43 -5.42 1.41 10.22
CA VAL A 43 -4.71 2.58 9.68
C VAL A 43 -3.35 2.19 9.11
N ALA A 44 -2.57 1.38 9.83
CA ALA A 44 -1.26 0.91 9.37
C ALA A 44 -1.38 0.12 8.06
N VAL A 45 -2.38 -0.77 7.96
CA VAL A 45 -2.69 -1.52 6.73
C VAL A 45 -3.11 -0.57 5.61
N ALA A 46 -4.00 0.39 5.87
CA ALA A 46 -4.43 1.36 4.87
C ALA A 46 -3.26 2.18 4.32
N VAL A 47 -2.36 2.65 5.20
CA VAL A 47 -1.13 3.36 4.82
C VAL A 47 -0.21 2.44 4.02
N HIS A 48 0.02 1.21 4.46
CA HIS A 48 0.86 0.25 3.74
C HIS A 48 0.32 -0.04 2.34
N VAL A 49 -0.99 -0.20 2.19
CA VAL A 49 -1.64 -0.39 0.89
C VAL A 49 -1.51 0.87 0.03
N ALA A 50 -1.75 2.06 0.61
CA ALA A 50 -1.64 3.33 -0.12
C ALA A 50 -0.21 3.56 -0.65
N VAL A 51 0.81 3.34 0.18
CA VAL A 51 2.23 3.47 -0.19
C VAL A 51 2.67 2.33 -1.11
N GLY A 52 2.25 1.09 -0.87
CA GLY A 52 2.59 -0.04 -1.73
C GLY A 52 1.96 0.04 -3.13
N ARG A 53 0.89 0.82 -3.31
CA ARG A 53 0.28 1.08 -4.62
C ARG A 53 1.05 2.11 -5.45
N THR A 54 1.82 3.00 -4.83
CA THR A 54 2.66 3.96 -5.56
C THR A 54 3.97 3.35 -6.06
N GLY A 55 4.46 2.27 -5.44
CA GLY A 55 5.72 1.59 -5.83
C GLY A 55 5.62 0.46 -6.87
N ARG A 56 4.45 -0.17 -7.06
CA ARG A 56 4.33 -1.36 -7.94
C ARG A 56 4.50 -1.09 -9.44
N GLY A 57 4.26 0.14 -9.89
CA GLY A 57 4.45 0.53 -11.30
C GLY A 57 5.92 0.63 -11.72
N ASP A 58 6.80 1.01 -10.78
CA ASP A 58 8.21 1.31 -11.06
C ASP A 58 9.16 0.19 -10.61
N ASP A 59 8.83 -0.55 -9.54
CA ASP A 59 9.73 -1.60 -9.05
C ASP A 59 9.69 -2.88 -9.89
N SER A 60 8.56 -3.18 -10.53
CA SER A 60 8.45 -4.34 -11.44
C SER A 60 9.29 -4.15 -12.70
N THR A 61 9.31 -2.94 -13.26
CA THR A 61 10.14 -2.58 -14.42
C THR A 61 11.62 -2.52 -14.06
N ARG A 62 11.98 -1.95 -12.90
CA ARG A 62 13.36 -1.93 -12.38
C ARG A 62 13.86 -3.32 -12.02
N ALA A 63 13.03 -4.19 -11.46
CA ALA A 63 13.38 -5.60 -11.20
C ALA A 63 13.64 -6.34 -12.51
N GLY A 64 12.81 -6.12 -13.54
CA GLY A 64 13.03 -6.64 -14.88
C GLY A 64 14.34 -6.15 -15.51
N ALA A 65 14.64 -4.85 -15.38
CA ALA A 65 15.89 -4.26 -15.88
C ALA A 65 17.12 -4.80 -15.15
N ARG A 66 17.07 -4.94 -13.82
CA ARG A 66 18.15 -5.54 -13.01
C ARG A 66 18.37 -7.01 -13.35
N LEU A 67 17.30 -7.76 -13.62
CA LEU A 67 17.39 -9.14 -14.06
C LEU A 67 18.00 -9.24 -15.47
N ARG A 68 17.59 -8.35 -16.38
CA ARG A 68 18.15 -8.25 -17.74
C ARG A 68 19.63 -7.89 -17.73
N GLU A 69 20.05 -6.96 -16.87
CA GLU A 69 21.46 -6.59 -16.72
C GLU A 69 22.29 -7.75 -16.16
N ARG A 70 21.78 -8.48 -15.16
CA ARG A 70 22.42 -9.70 -14.64
C ARG A 70 22.50 -10.80 -15.70
N ALA A 71 21.47 -10.93 -16.53
CA ALA A 71 21.40 -11.88 -17.64
C ALA A 71 22.26 -11.49 -18.83
N ARG A 72 22.61 -10.21 -19.02
CA ARG A 72 23.61 -9.76 -19.98
C ARG A 72 25.04 -9.99 -19.48
N ARG A 73 25.26 -9.81 -18.17
CA ARG A 73 26.58 -10.02 -17.52
C ARG A 73 26.95 -11.48 -17.36
N ARG A 74 25.97 -12.36 -17.19
CA ARG A 74 26.16 -13.81 -17.28
C ARG A 74 25.89 -14.22 -18.72
N ILE A 75 26.77 -15.01 -19.34
CA ILE A 75 26.50 -15.62 -20.64
C ILE A 75 25.42 -16.70 -20.43
N LEU A 76 24.17 -16.28 -20.23
CA LEU A 76 23.04 -17.20 -20.08
C LEU A 76 22.64 -17.71 -21.46
N PRO A 77 22.42 -19.03 -21.63
CA PRO A 77 21.94 -19.59 -22.88
C PRO A 77 20.66 -18.87 -23.35
N ARG A 78 20.58 -18.56 -24.65
CA ARG A 78 19.46 -17.84 -25.29
C ARG A 78 18.07 -18.44 -25.04
N LEU A 79 17.97 -19.67 -24.53
CA LEU A 79 16.71 -20.30 -24.12
C LEU A 79 16.06 -19.66 -22.87
N LEU A 80 16.82 -18.89 -22.09
CA LEU A 80 16.32 -18.16 -20.91
C LEU A 80 15.92 -16.72 -21.22
N ASP A 81 16.18 -16.21 -22.43
CA ASP A 81 15.71 -14.90 -22.85
C ASP A 81 14.25 -15.01 -23.32
N PRO A 82 13.27 -14.46 -22.57
CA PRO A 82 11.87 -14.52 -22.96
C PRO A 82 11.59 -13.79 -24.29
N ASP A 83 12.49 -12.90 -24.72
CA ASP A 83 12.40 -12.18 -25.99
C ASP A 83 13.11 -12.90 -27.15
N ALA A 84 13.75 -14.05 -26.90
CA ALA A 84 14.50 -14.79 -27.90
C ALA A 84 13.64 -15.09 -29.14
N ALA A 85 14.17 -14.73 -30.31
CA ALA A 85 13.53 -14.97 -31.59
C ALA A 85 13.36 -16.48 -31.79
N GLY A 86 12.11 -16.96 -31.83
CA GLY A 86 11.79 -18.37 -32.02
C GLY A 86 10.55 -18.87 -31.28
N ARG A 87 10.11 -18.18 -30.21
CA ARG A 87 8.81 -18.51 -29.58
C ARG A 87 7.65 -17.77 -30.27
N PRO A 88 6.52 -18.45 -30.53
CA PRO A 88 5.27 -17.78 -30.86
C PRO A 88 4.96 -16.80 -29.72
N ARG A 89 4.94 -15.50 -30.02
CA ARG A 89 4.62 -14.47 -29.02
C ARG A 89 3.10 -14.45 -28.84
N PRO A 90 2.54 -14.75 -27.65
CA PRO A 90 1.20 -14.29 -27.33
C PRO A 90 1.31 -12.76 -27.29
N ARG A 91 0.75 -12.07 -28.30
CA ARG A 91 0.66 -10.62 -28.26
C ARG A 91 -0.20 -10.30 -27.04
N ALA A 92 0.38 -9.57 -26.07
CA ALA A 92 -0.41 -8.98 -25.00
C ALA A 92 -1.63 -8.30 -25.63
N PRO A 93 -2.84 -8.38 -25.02
CA PRO A 93 -4.02 -7.76 -25.57
C PRO A 93 -3.71 -6.28 -25.81
N SER A 94 -3.56 -5.87 -27.07
CA SER A 94 -3.50 -4.45 -27.39
C SER A 94 -4.87 -3.92 -27.01
N ALA A 95 -4.93 -3.01 -26.04
CA ALA A 95 -6.10 -2.19 -25.80
C ALA A 95 -6.28 -1.26 -27.02
N ALA A 96 -6.63 -1.84 -28.16
CA ALA A 96 -7.05 -1.14 -29.35
C ALA A 96 -8.44 -0.60 -29.03
N ARG A 97 -8.47 0.61 -28.44
CA ARG A 97 -9.68 1.40 -28.36
C ARG A 97 -10.10 1.70 -29.80
N VAL A 98 -10.97 0.86 -30.35
CA VAL A 98 -11.60 1.12 -31.64
C VAL A 98 -12.39 2.43 -31.49
N ARG A 99 -11.94 3.48 -32.17
CA ARG A 99 -12.66 4.75 -32.27
C ARG A 99 -13.84 4.52 -33.24
N PRO A 100 -15.10 4.67 -32.82
CA PRO A 100 -16.21 4.62 -33.77
C PRO A 100 -16.09 5.78 -34.76
N ALA A 101 -16.30 5.48 -36.04
CA ALA A 101 -16.30 6.47 -37.12
C ALA A 101 -17.43 7.50 -36.90
N PRO A 102 -17.23 8.77 -37.28
CA PRO A 102 -18.29 9.77 -37.19
C PRO A 102 -19.44 9.37 -38.12
N ALA A 103 -20.66 9.39 -37.58
CA ALA A 103 -21.88 9.26 -38.37
C ALA A 103 -21.97 10.44 -39.35
N ALA A 104 -22.21 10.11 -40.61
CA ALA A 104 -22.53 11.07 -41.68
C ALA A 104 -23.94 11.61 -41.52
#